data_AF-A0AAV8WWS9-F1
#
_entry.id   AF-A0AAV8WWS9-F1
#
_cell.length_a   1.000
_cell.length_b   1.000
_cell.length_c   1.000
_cell.angle_alpha   90.00
_cell.angle_beta   90.00
_cell.angle_gamma   90.00
#
_symmetry.space_group_name_H-M   'P 1'
#
loop_
_entity.id
_entity.type
_entity.pdbx_description
1 polymer ?
#
loop_
_entity_poly.entity_id
_entity_poly.type
_entity_poly.pdbx_seq_one_letter_code
_entity_poly.pdbx_strand_id
1 'polypeptide(L)'
;MDDLSFFRRFRMTKPIVLTVLEQIEENLEVENDLNNSVSPINQLLTTLRFYACDEHQFSLGDFMGVHPSTVSRIISKVSAAVANLRPYYASST
;
A
#
# COMPACT_ATOMS: atom_id res chain seq x y z
N MET A 1 16.76 -5.89 -5.05
CA MET A 1 16.48 -4.47 -5.32
C MET A 1 17.25 -3.63 -4.32
N ASP A 2 18.11 -2.74 -4.81
CA ASP A 2 18.95 -1.88 -3.97
C ASP A 2 18.12 -0.78 -3.29
N ASP A 3 18.53 -0.28 -2.11
CA ASP A 3 17.75 0.67 -1.32
C ASP A 3 17.50 2.00 -2.03
N LEU A 4 18.47 2.50 -2.80
CA LEU A 4 18.28 3.70 -3.60
C LEU A 4 17.25 3.47 -4.71
N SER A 5 17.29 2.31 -5.34
CA SER A 5 16.32 1.95 -6.38
C SER A 5 14.90 1.73 -5.81
N PHE A 6 14.82 1.23 -4.57
CA PHE A 6 13.56 1.06 -3.84
C PHE A 6 12.97 2.42 -3.49
N PHE A 7 13.77 3.30 -2.88
CA PHE A 7 13.33 4.64 -2.52
C PHE A 7 12.89 5.46 -3.75
N ARG A 8 13.58 5.32 -4.89
CA ARG A 8 13.16 5.98 -6.14
C ARG A 8 11.79 5.50 -6.65
N ARG A 9 11.44 4.22 -6.44
CA ARG A 9 10.18 3.64 -6.93
C ARG A 9 9.00 3.79 -5.96
N PHE A 10 9.26 3.89 -4.67
CA PHE A 10 8.21 3.88 -3.63
C PHE A 10 8.21 5.11 -2.74
N ARG A 11 9.21 6.01 -2.89
CA ARG A 11 9.41 7.24 -2.09
C ARG A 11 9.50 7.00 -0.57
N MET A 12 9.71 5.76 -0.16
CA MET A 12 9.81 5.32 1.23
C MET A 12 10.94 4.29 1.35
N THR A 13 11.57 4.22 2.52
CA THR A 13 12.63 3.24 2.79
C THR A 13 12.04 1.92 3.27
N LYS A 14 12.70 0.80 2.96
CA LYS A 14 12.26 -0.54 3.39
C LYS A 14 11.90 -0.65 4.88
N PRO A 15 12.70 -0.14 5.85
CA PRO A 15 12.35 -0.26 7.26
C PRO A 15 11.04 0.46 7.60
N ILE A 16 10.82 1.66 7.05
CA ILE A 16 9.58 2.40 7.30
C ILE A 16 8.38 1.68 6.69
N VAL A 17 8.54 1.09 5.49
CA VAL A 17 7.48 0.27 4.87
C VAL A 17 7.11 -0.91 5.76
N LEU A 18 8.09 -1.61 6.35
CA LEU A 18 7.83 -2.73 7.26
C LEU A 18 7.12 -2.27 8.54
N THR A 19 7.60 -1.17 9.15
CA THR A 19 6.96 -0.62 10.36
C THR A 19 5.52 -0.17 10.10
N VAL A 20 5.24 0.41 8.93
CA VAL A 20 3.86 0.77 8.54
C VAL A 20 3.05 -0.49 8.28
N LEU A 21 3.62 -1.50 7.61
CA LEU A 21 2.97 -2.77 7.35
C LEU A 21 2.51 -3.43 8.65
N GLU A 22 3.39 -3.56 9.65
CA GLU A 22 3.06 -4.13 10.96
C GLU A 22 1.87 -3.44 11.64
N GLN A 23 1.68 -2.13 11.41
CA GLN A 23 0.58 -1.34 12.00
C GLN A 23 -0.73 -1.45 11.22
N ILE A 24 -0.69 -1.78 9.93
CA ILE A 24 -1.88 -1.82 9.07
C ILE A 24 -2.25 -3.22 8.62
N GLU A 25 -1.39 -4.21 8.81
CA GLU A 25 -1.57 -5.59 8.34
C GLU A 25 -2.89 -6.19 8.86
N GLU A 26 -3.19 -6.01 10.15
CA GLU A 26 -4.46 -6.44 10.77
C GLU A 26 -5.70 -5.81 10.10
N ASN A 27 -5.59 -4.58 9.60
CA ASN A 27 -6.68 -3.88 8.90
C ASN A 27 -6.75 -4.28 7.42
N LEU A 28 -5.66 -4.82 6.85
CA LEU A 28 -5.60 -5.29 5.48
C LEU A 28 -6.03 -6.75 5.35
N GLU A 29 -5.85 -7.56 6.40
CA GLU A 29 -6.13 -9.00 6.42
C GLU A 29 -7.63 -9.33 6.41
N VAL A 30 -8.49 -8.37 6.71
CA VAL A 30 -9.94 -8.62 6.80
C VAL A 30 -10.63 -8.17 5.52
N GLU A 31 -11.16 -9.13 4.78
CA GLU A 31 -12.54 -9.20 4.28
C GLU A 31 -12.58 -9.91 2.91
N ASN A 32 -12.95 -11.18 3.01
CA ASN A 32 -13.43 -12.10 2.00
C ASN A 32 -12.37 -13.03 1.40
N ASP A 33 -12.60 -14.32 1.63
CA ASP A 33 -12.45 -15.52 0.78
C ASP A 33 -12.68 -15.28 -0.73
N LEU A 34 -12.09 -14.24 -1.30
CA LEU A 34 -11.91 -14.11 -2.73
C LEU A 34 -10.59 -14.81 -3.02
N ASN A 35 -10.70 -15.85 -3.85
CA ASN A 35 -9.69 -16.79 -4.35
C ASN A 35 -8.48 -16.13 -5.08
N ASN A 36 -8.21 -14.85 -4.83
CA ASN A 36 -7.14 -14.00 -5.36
C ASN A 36 -6.74 -12.90 -4.34
N SER A 37 -6.65 -13.25 -3.05
CA SER A 37 -6.25 -12.29 -2.02
C SER A 37 -4.80 -11.84 -2.24
N VAL A 38 -4.64 -10.57 -2.64
CA VAL A 38 -3.36 -9.89 -2.74
C VAL A 38 -2.80 -9.72 -1.32
N SER A 39 -1.57 -10.16 -1.08
CA SER A 39 -0.97 -10.07 0.26
C SER A 39 -0.92 -8.61 0.78
N PRO A 40 -1.03 -8.38 2.10
CA PRO A 40 -0.98 -7.04 2.70
C PRO A 40 0.23 -6.20 2.26
N ILE A 41 1.41 -6.82 2.17
CA ILE A 41 2.63 -6.17 1.67
C ILE A 41 2.51 -5.74 0.20
N ASN A 42 1.90 -6.56 -0.65
CA ASN A 42 1.71 -6.22 -2.05
C ASN A 42 0.67 -5.08 -2.19
N GLN A 43 -0.39 -5.10 -1.38
CA GLN A 43 -1.36 -4.00 -1.32
C GLN A 43 -0.70 -2.67 -0.95
N LEU A 44 0.16 -2.68 0.06
CA LEU A 44 0.92 -1.50 0.50
C LEU A 44 1.89 -1.01 -0.59
N LEU A 45 2.68 -1.91 -1.18
CA LEU A 45 3.65 -1.55 -2.23
C LEU A 45 2.96 -0.97 -3.48
N THR A 46 1.78 -1.47 -3.84
CA THR A 46 0.98 -0.90 -4.94
C THR A 46 0.52 0.51 -4.63
N THR A 47 0.05 0.75 -3.40
CA THR A 47 -0.36 2.09 -2.96
C THR A 47 0.82 3.06 -2.93
N LEU A 48 1.97 2.64 -2.40
CA LEU A 48 3.19 3.46 -2.38
C LEU A 48 3.68 3.79 -3.80
N ARG A 49 3.58 2.83 -4.72
CA ARG A 49 3.91 3.09 -6.13
C ARG A 49 2.92 4.07 -6.76
N PHE A 50 1.62 3.98 -6.44
CA PHE A 50 0.63 4.94 -6.90
C PHE A 50 0.97 6.36 -6.42
N TYR A 51 1.42 6.53 -5.17
CA TYR A 51 1.86 7.84 -4.67
C TYR A 51 3.20 8.31 -5.26
N ALA A 52 4.08 7.38 -5.64
CA ALA A 52 5.38 7.69 -6.21
C ALA A 52 5.33 7.99 -7.72
N CYS A 53 4.37 7.43 -8.44
CA CYS A 53 4.11 7.71 -9.85
C CYS A 53 3.25 8.97 -9.98
N ASP A 54 3.82 10.02 -10.56
CA ASP A 54 3.11 11.26 -10.91
C ASP A 54 2.15 11.06 -12.11
N GLU A 55 2.29 9.95 -12.85
CA GLU A 55 1.67 9.77 -14.16
C GLU A 55 0.61 8.67 -14.18
N HIS A 56 -0.65 9.13 -14.32
CA HIS A 56 -1.88 8.47 -14.77
C HIS A 56 -2.06 6.96 -14.50
N GLN A 57 -3.13 6.65 -13.74
CA GLN A 57 -3.67 5.36 -13.24
C GLN A 57 -3.64 4.09 -14.14
N PHE A 58 -3.11 4.14 -15.36
CA PHE A 58 -3.24 3.07 -16.34
C PHE A 58 -2.20 1.95 -16.23
N SER A 59 -1.04 2.19 -15.59
CA SER A 59 0.06 1.19 -15.59
C SER A 59 0.09 0.26 -14.35
N LEU A 60 -0.80 0.46 -13.37
CA LEU A 60 -0.79 -0.36 -12.14
C LEU A 60 -1.49 -1.72 -12.27
N GLY A 61 -2.49 -1.84 -13.16
CA GLY A 61 -3.18 -3.11 -13.41
C GLY A 61 -2.25 -4.19 -13.96
N ASP A 62 -1.29 -3.79 -14.79
CA ASP A 62 -0.30 -4.67 -15.39
C ASP A 62 0.75 -5.16 -14.37
N PHE A 63 1.01 -4.38 -13.32
CA PHE A 63 2.04 -4.71 -12.32
C PHE A 63 1.64 -5.85 -11.37
N MET A 64 0.34 -6.07 -11.20
CA MET A 64 -0.19 -7.09 -10.28
C MET A 64 -1.03 -8.17 -10.97
N GLY A 65 -1.28 -8.04 -12.28
CA GLY A 65 -2.19 -8.95 -13.00
C GLY A 65 -3.63 -8.87 -12.49
N VAL A 66 -4.02 -7.75 -11.87
CA VAL A 66 -5.36 -7.54 -11.29
C VAL A 66 -6.11 -6.44 -12.03
N HIS A 67 -7.43 -6.55 -12.05
CA HIS A 67 -8.29 -5.56 -12.69
C HIS A 67 -8.11 -4.15 -12.06
N PRO A 68 -8.16 -3.05 -12.83
CA PRO A 68 -7.99 -1.69 -12.31
C PRO A 68 -8.92 -1.33 -11.14
N SER A 69 -10.14 -1.89 -11.12
CA SER A 69 -11.07 -1.71 -9.99
C SER A 69 -10.54 -2.31 -8.68
N THR A 70 -9.82 -3.43 -8.75
CA THR A 70 -9.15 -4.04 -7.60
C THR A 70 -8.03 -3.15 -7.09
N VAL A 71 -7.25 -2.54 -7.99
CA VAL A 71 -6.19 -1.59 -7.63
C VAL A 71 -6.76 -0.38 -6.89
N SER A 72 -7.85 0.21 -7.39
CA SER A 72 -8.51 1.36 -6.74
C SER A 72 -9.02 1.01 -5.33
N ARG A 73 -9.59 -0.19 -5.17
CA ARG A 73 -10.07 -0.67 -3.87
C ARG A 73 -8.93 -0.90 -2.87
N ILE A 74 -7.81 -1.47 -3.34
CA ILE A 74 -6.58 -1.63 -2.56
C ILE A 74 -6.05 -0.26 -2.09
N ILE A 75 -5.90 0.70 -3.01
CA ILE A 75 -5.40 2.05 -2.68
C ILE A 75 -6.28 2.69 -1.62
N SER A 76 -7.62 2.63 -1.79
CA SER A 76 -8.56 3.20 -0.83
C SER A 76 -8.45 2.54 0.54
N LYS A 77 -8.33 1.20 0.59
CA LYS A 77 -8.18 0.44 1.83
C LYS A 77 -6.89 0.79 2.57
N VAL A 78 -5.75 0.78 1.87
CA VAL A 78 -4.46 1.14 2.46
C VAL A 78 -4.45 2.60 2.91
N SER A 79 -5.02 3.51 2.13
CA SER A 79 -5.12 4.93 2.49
C SER A 79 -5.94 5.12 3.77
N ALA A 80 -7.07 4.42 3.91
CA ALA A 80 -7.91 4.45 5.10
C ALA A 80 -7.19 3.84 6.32
N ALA A 81 -6.49 2.70 6.15
CA ALA A 81 -5.72 2.08 7.22
C ALA A 81 -4.59 3.00 7.72
N VAL A 82 -3.85 3.64 6.83
CA VAL A 82 -2.84 4.65 7.18
C VAL A 82 -3.46 5.88 7.83
N ALA A 83 -4.62 6.34 7.36
CA ALA A 83 -5.33 7.46 7.97
C ALA A 83 -5.82 7.15 9.39
N ASN A 84 -6.22 5.90 9.67
CA ASN A 84 -6.59 5.43 11.01
C ASN A 84 -5.42 5.40 12.00
N LEU A 85 -4.18 5.44 11.52
CA LEU A 85 -3.01 5.64 12.39
C LEU A 85 -2.88 7.09 12.87
N ARG A 86 -3.49 8.08 12.20
CA ARG A 86 -3.42 9.50 12.61
C ARG A 86 -3.74 9.76 14.08
N PRO A 87 -4.84 9.26 14.67
CA PRO A 87 -5.12 9.48 16.09
C PRO A 87 -4.02 8.95 17.01
N TYR A 88 -3.32 7.88 16.63
CA TYR A 88 -2.20 7.32 17.40
C TYR A 88 -0.98 8.27 17.43
N TYR A 89 -0.75 9.01 16.34
CA TYR A 89 0.35 9.98 16.26
C TYR A 89 -0.05 11.41 16.65
N ALA A 90 -1.32 11.78 16.50
CA ALA A 90 -1.83 13.13 16.77
C ALA A 90 -2.21 13.37 18.25
N SER A 91 -2.33 12.31 19.07
CA SER A 91 -2.68 12.41 20.50
C SER A 91 -1.47 12.39 21.45
N SER A 92 -0.25 12.38 20.92
CA SER A 92 0.99 12.45 21.71
C SER A 92 1.70 13.81 21.56
N THR A 93 0.97 14.89 21.83
CA THR A 93 1.50 16.26 22.04
C THR A 93 0.69 16.91 23.14
#